data_AF-A0A4Q3ADU0-F1
#
_entry.id   AF-A0A4Q3ADU0-F1
#
_cell.length_a   1.000
_cell.length_b   1.000
_cell.length_c   1.000
_cell.angle_alpha   90.00
_cell.angle_beta   90.00
_cell.angle_gamma   90.00
#
_symmetry.space_group_name_H-M   'P 1'
#
loop_
_entity.id
_entity.type
_entity.pdbx_description
1 polymer ?
#
loop_
_entity_poly.entity_id
_entity_poly.type
_entity_poly.pdbx_seq_one_letter_code
_entity_poly.pdbx_strand_id
1 'polypeptide(L)'
;MLHQVQVVVGVDRRELGAQNQDITVTDEEFDIVAEGYDAGVRLGELIAQDMIAVPVSGEQRHVVVCAPAYLARMGQPAHPRDLIRHRCIGWRPAPGVAPYRWEFTDDGRDFSVAVEPEITTNDMALMVKLACAGAGISLGMEETFRPLVDQGRLVTLL
;
A
#
# COMPACT_ATOMS: atom_id res chain seq x y z
N MET A 1 0.01 5.78 -10.81
CA MET A 1 0.54 6.81 -9.90
C MET A 1 1.87 6.34 -9.31
N LEU A 2 2.83 7.26 -9.13
CA LEU A 2 4.13 6.98 -8.52
C LEU A 2 4.16 7.58 -7.12
N HIS A 3 4.63 6.83 -6.12
CA HIS A 3 4.80 7.28 -4.74
C HIS A 3 6.29 7.31 -4.38
N GLN A 4 6.67 8.05 -3.35
CA GLN A 4 8.04 8.05 -2.83
C GLN A 4 8.01 7.76 -1.33
N VAL A 5 8.80 6.78 -0.86
CA VAL A 5 8.96 6.55 0.58
C VAL A 5 9.93 7.58 1.12
N GLN A 6 9.51 8.28 2.16
CA GLN A 6 10.27 9.33 2.83
C GLN A 6 10.43 8.98 4.30
N VAL A 7 11.63 9.21 4.82
CA VAL A 7 11.85 9.26 6.26
C VAL A 7 11.58 10.69 6.72
N VAL A 8 10.85 10.78 7.81
CA VAL A 8 10.50 12.01 8.49
C VAL A 8 11.18 11.96 9.86
N VAL A 9 12.08 12.90 10.13
CA VAL A 9 12.83 12.94 11.39
C VAL A 9 12.44 14.20 12.18
N GLY A 10 12.26 14.05 13.50
CA GLY A 10 12.11 15.19 14.40
C GLY A 10 13.39 16.02 14.48
N VAL A 11 13.28 17.34 14.63
CA VAL A 11 14.44 18.27 14.56
C VAL A 11 15.39 18.13 15.77
N ASP A 12 14.99 17.44 16.84
CA ASP A 12 15.86 17.17 18.01
C ASP A 12 16.87 16.06 17.67
N ARG A 13 17.99 16.44 17.02
CA ARG A 13 19.14 15.56 16.75
C ARG A 13 19.82 15.15 18.05
N ARG A 14 19.26 14.20 18.79
CA ARG A 14 20.04 13.43 19.76
C ARG A 14 20.83 12.35 19.00
N GLU A 15 22.10 12.18 19.36
CA GLU A 15 22.96 11.16 18.75
C GLU A 15 22.35 9.77 18.95
N LEU A 16 21.99 9.10 17.85
CA LEU A 16 21.57 7.70 17.82
C LEU A 16 22.80 6.81 18.07
N GLY A 17 23.27 6.78 19.32
CA GLY A 17 24.21 5.77 19.80
C GLY A 17 23.58 4.37 19.82
N ALA A 18 24.34 3.36 20.22
CA ALA A 18 23.82 1.99 20.43
C ALA A 18 22.81 1.99 21.59
N GLN A 19 21.55 2.32 21.29
CA GLN A 19 20.44 2.37 22.23
C GLN A 19 19.36 1.35 21.84
N ASN A 20 18.51 1.01 22.80
CA ASN A 20 17.36 0.14 22.60
C ASN A 20 16.39 0.81 21.61
N GLN A 21 15.94 0.08 20.58
CA GLN A 21 15.04 0.62 19.56
C GLN A 21 13.62 0.16 19.84
N ASP A 22 12.69 1.11 20.02
CA ASP A 22 11.26 0.84 20.04
C ASP A 22 10.67 1.15 18.65
N ILE A 23 9.97 0.17 18.06
CA ILE A 23 9.45 0.26 16.70
C ILE A 23 7.94 0.04 16.75
N THR A 24 7.19 1.08 16.41
CA THR A 24 5.75 0.99 16.17
C THR A 24 5.48 0.93 14.67
N VAL A 25 4.64 -0.01 14.25
CA VAL A 25 4.14 -0.11 12.87
C VAL A 25 2.65 0.18 12.91
N THR A 26 2.24 1.24 12.24
CA THR A 26 0.85 1.69 12.18
C THR A 26 0.64 2.51 10.91
N ASP A 27 -0.56 2.40 10.34
CA ASP A 27 -1.03 3.25 9.24
C ASP A 27 -1.74 4.51 9.75
N GLU A 28 -1.80 4.72 11.06
CA GLU A 28 -2.40 5.91 11.64
C GLU A 28 -1.57 7.16 11.35
N GLU A 29 -2.26 8.20 10.89
CA GLU A 29 -1.66 9.52 10.65
C GLU A 29 -1.77 10.38 11.91
N PHE A 30 -0.64 10.56 12.58
CA PHE A 30 -0.51 11.47 13.72
C PHE A 30 0.85 12.19 13.70
N ASP A 31 0.96 13.22 14.54
CA ASP A 31 2.20 13.95 14.78
C ASP A 31 3.16 13.08 15.61
N ILE A 32 4.18 12.54 14.94
CA ILE A 32 5.14 11.64 15.55
C ILE A 32 5.99 12.34 16.63
N VAL A 33 6.21 13.65 16.51
CA VAL A 33 7.03 14.40 17.47
C VAL A 33 6.23 14.64 18.75
N ALA A 34 4.96 14.99 18.62
CA ALA A 34 4.06 15.15 19.77
C ALA A 34 3.90 13.84 20.57
N GLU A 35 3.91 12.68 19.89
CA GLU A 35 3.84 11.35 20.49
C GLU A 35 5.22 10.82 20.98
N GLY A 36 6.30 11.59 20.81
CA GLY A 36 7.62 11.27 21.35
C GLY A 36 8.47 10.31 20.49
N TYR A 37 8.12 10.11 19.23
CA TYR A 37 8.96 9.36 18.28
C TYR A 37 10.11 10.23 17.75
N ASP A 38 11.30 9.65 17.63
CA ASP A 38 12.47 10.33 17.06
C ASP A 38 12.40 10.42 15.52
N ALA A 39 11.79 9.42 14.87
CA ALA A 39 11.66 9.34 13.42
C ALA A 39 10.44 8.49 12.98
N GLY A 40 9.98 8.71 11.76
CA GLY A 40 8.94 7.94 11.09
C GLY A 40 9.28 7.67 9.62
N VAL A 41 8.76 6.59 9.06
CA VAL A 41 8.90 6.26 7.63
C VAL A 41 7.51 6.20 7.02
N ARG A 42 7.24 7.02 6.00
CA ARG A 42 5.89 7.19 5.43
C ARG A 42 5.97 7.34 3.91
N LEU A 43 4.86 7.10 3.22
CA LEU A 43 4.70 7.49 1.82
C LEU A 43 4.49 9.00 1.75
N GLY A 44 5.34 9.68 0.99
CA GLY A 44 5.48 11.14 1.02
C GLY A 44 4.34 11.85 0.31
N GLU A 45 3.35 12.30 1.07
CA GLU A 45 2.29 13.18 0.54
C GLU A 45 1.94 14.35 1.48
N LEU A 46 2.20 14.25 2.79
CA LEU A 46 2.01 15.36 3.74
C LEU A 46 3.04 15.30 4.89
N ILE A 47 3.78 16.40 5.07
CA ILE A 47 4.78 16.54 6.15
C ILE A 47 4.46 17.82 6.91
N ALA A 48 4.41 17.74 8.24
CA ALA A 48 4.19 18.91 9.09
C ALA A 48 5.32 19.94 8.92
N GLN A 49 5.02 21.21 9.20
CA GLN A 49 5.93 22.34 8.92
C GLN A 49 7.31 22.21 9.60
N ASP A 50 7.44 21.42 10.66
CA ASP A 50 8.66 21.26 11.45
C ASP A 50 9.38 19.92 11.21
N MET A 51 9.18 19.28 10.06
CA MET A 51 9.79 17.99 9.75
C MET A 51 10.62 18.00 8.46
N ILE A 52 11.73 17.25 8.46
CA ILE A 52 12.61 17.10 7.29
C ILE A 52 12.28 15.78 6.59
N ALA A 53 11.88 15.87 5.33
CA ALA A 53 11.69 14.72 4.44
C ALA A 53 13.01 14.30 3.80
N VAL A 54 13.41 13.05 3.97
CA VAL A 54 14.53 12.47 3.21
C VAL A 54 14.02 11.31 2.37
N PRO A 55 14.18 11.33 1.03
CA PRO A 55 13.80 10.21 0.20
C PRO A 55 14.70 9.01 0.51
N VAL A 56 14.10 7.85 0.77
CA VAL A 56 14.82 6.61 1.08
C VAL A 56 14.53 5.48 0.11
N SER A 57 13.67 5.71 -0.88
CA SER A 57 13.40 4.79 -1.97
C SER A 57 13.47 5.51 -3.32
N GLY A 58 13.63 4.72 -4.38
CA GLY A 58 13.23 5.16 -5.72
C GLY A 58 11.71 5.33 -5.82
N GLU A 59 11.24 5.69 -7.02
CA GLU A 59 9.81 5.75 -7.30
C GLU A 59 9.15 4.38 -7.06
N GLN A 60 8.04 4.41 -6.34
CA GLN A 60 7.21 3.26 -6.05
C GLN A 60 5.97 3.34 -6.91
N ARG A 61 5.41 2.20 -7.31
CA ARG A 61 4.11 2.16 -7.99
C ARG A 61 3.23 1.09 -7.38
N HIS A 62 1.92 1.33 -7.45
CA HIS A 62 0.95 0.30 -7.20
C HIS A 62 0.79 -0.61 -8.42
N VAL A 63 0.55 -1.89 -8.16
CA VAL A 63 0.17 -2.91 -9.15
C VAL A 63 -1.08 -3.62 -8.69
N VAL A 64 -1.91 -4.03 -9.66
CA VAL A 64 -3.05 -4.92 -9.39
C VAL A 64 -2.59 -6.36 -9.56
N VAL A 65 -2.91 -7.21 -8.59
CA VAL A 65 -2.46 -8.60 -8.54
C VAL A 65 -3.56 -9.56 -8.15
N CYS A 66 -3.47 -10.80 -8.61
CA CYS A 66 -4.27 -11.91 -8.09
C CYS A 66 -3.57 -13.26 -8.34
N ALA A 67 -4.05 -14.33 -7.70
CA ALA A 67 -3.57 -15.68 -8.01
C ALA A 67 -4.06 -16.14 -9.38
N PRO A 68 -3.24 -16.90 -10.16
CA PRO A 68 -3.67 -17.51 -11.42
C PRO A 68 -4.97 -18.31 -11.31
N ALA A 69 -5.15 -19.03 -10.19
CA ALA A 69 -6.36 -19.81 -9.92
C ALA A 69 -7.63 -18.95 -9.80
N TYR A 70 -7.50 -17.69 -9.37
CA TYR A 70 -8.63 -16.76 -9.35
C TYR A 70 -9.06 -16.39 -10.77
N LEU A 71 -8.11 -16.03 -11.65
CA LEU A 71 -8.39 -15.71 -13.05
C LEU A 71 -9.00 -16.90 -13.81
N ALA A 72 -8.50 -18.12 -13.56
CA ALA A 72 -9.04 -19.33 -14.18
C ALA A 72 -10.53 -19.54 -13.85
N ARG A 73 -10.98 -19.09 -12.67
CA ARG A 73 -12.37 -19.23 -12.22
C ARG A 73 -13.26 -18.06 -12.58
N MET A 74 -12.73 -16.83 -12.53
CA MET A 74 -13.52 -15.60 -12.60
C MET A 74 -13.31 -14.80 -13.89
N GLY A 75 -12.33 -15.18 -14.72
CA GLY A 75 -11.89 -14.39 -15.86
C GLY A 75 -10.99 -13.23 -15.46
N GLN A 76 -10.39 -12.58 -16.46
CA GLN A 76 -9.53 -11.41 -16.30
C GLN A 76 -10.30 -10.13 -16.63
N PRO A 77 -10.27 -9.09 -15.76
CA PRO A 77 -10.81 -7.79 -16.11
C PRO A 77 -10.03 -7.18 -17.28
N ALA A 78 -10.74 -6.64 -18.27
CA ALA A 78 -10.12 -6.05 -19.45
C ALA A 78 -9.76 -4.58 -19.24
N HIS A 79 -10.43 -3.92 -18.29
CA HIS A 79 -10.24 -2.52 -17.94
C HIS A 79 -10.40 -2.32 -16.41
N PRO A 80 -9.74 -1.33 -15.77
CA PRO A 80 -9.88 -1.12 -14.33
C PRO A 80 -11.31 -0.96 -13.84
N ARG A 81 -12.19 -0.36 -14.65
CA ARG A 81 -13.64 -0.25 -14.36
C ARG A 81 -14.35 -1.61 -14.21
N ASP A 82 -13.81 -2.69 -14.77
CA ASP A 82 -14.38 -4.03 -14.64
C ASP A 82 -14.16 -4.63 -13.24
N LEU A 83 -13.26 -4.05 -12.44
CA LEU A 83 -12.96 -4.52 -11.08
C LEU A 83 -14.20 -4.52 -10.17
N ILE A 84 -15.21 -3.69 -10.44
CA ILE A 84 -16.49 -3.69 -9.71
C ILE A 84 -17.27 -5.02 -9.84
N ARG A 85 -16.89 -5.87 -10.80
CA ARG A 85 -17.50 -7.20 -11.04
C ARG A 85 -16.66 -8.34 -10.46
N HIS A 86 -15.52 -8.02 -9.86
CA HIS A 86 -14.61 -8.99 -9.28
C HIS A 86 -14.58 -8.84 -7.76
N ARG A 87 -14.28 -9.94 -7.09
CA ARG A 87 -13.96 -9.89 -5.67
C ARG A 87 -12.65 -9.16 -5.46
N CYS A 88 -12.66 -8.17 -4.59
CA CYS A 88 -11.51 -7.34 -4.29
C CYS A 88 -11.12 -7.41 -2.81
N ILE A 89 -9.82 -7.38 -2.57
CA ILE A 89 -9.19 -7.31 -1.25
C ILE A 89 -8.68 -5.88 -1.10
N GLY A 90 -9.33 -5.11 -0.23
CA GLY A 90 -9.03 -3.69 -0.01
C GLY A 90 -8.17 -3.45 1.23
N TRP A 91 -7.41 -2.35 1.19
CA TRP A 91 -6.71 -1.83 2.35
C TRP A 91 -7.62 -0.90 3.16
N ARG A 92 -7.68 -1.04 4.48
CA ARG A 92 -8.38 -0.10 5.36
C ARG A 92 -7.47 0.22 6.54
N PRO A 93 -6.88 1.42 6.64
CA PRO A 93 -5.83 1.69 7.62
C PRO A 93 -6.29 1.58 9.08
N ALA A 94 -7.52 2.00 9.39
CA ALA A 94 -8.07 1.93 10.74
C ALA A 94 -9.60 1.71 10.76
N PRO A 95 -10.17 1.22 11.88
CA PRO A 95 -11.61 1.19 12.08
C PRO A 95 -12.25 2.57 11.88
N GLY A 96 -13.39 2.63 11.20
CA GLY A 96 -14.08 3.89 10.91
C GLY A 96 -13.48 4.74 9.78
N VAL A 97 -12.28 4.42 9.30
CA VAL A 97 -11.69 5.05 8.11
C VAL A 97 -12.16 4.32 6.85
N ALA A 98 -12.41 5.06 5.77
CA ALA A 98 -12.80 4.47 4.49
C ALA A 98 -11.65 3.61 3.91
N PRO A 99 -11.93 2.53 3.16
CA PRO A 99 -10.89 1.80 2.46
C PRO A 99 -10.15 2.70 1.46
N TYR A 100 -8.89 2.36 1.20
CA TYR A 100 -8.10 3.04 0.19
C TYR A 100 -8.78 2.96 -1.18
N ARG A 101 -8.82 4.10 -1.86
CA ARG A 101 -9.43 4.25 -3.18
C ARG A 101 -8.44 3.79 -4.24
N TRP A 102 -8.90 2.97 -5.18
CA TRP A 102 -8.01 2.46 -6.22
C TRP A 102 -7.89 3.48 -7.34
N GLU A 103 -6.67 3.92 -7.60
CA GLU A 103 -6.34 4.98 -8.54
C GLU A 103 -5.61 4.40 -9.75
N PHE A 104 -6.01 4.87 -10.93
CA PHE A 104 -5.54 4.40 -12.23
C PHE A 104 -5.30 5.58 -13.15
N THR A 105 -4.45 5.35 -14.15
CA THR A 105 -4.21 6.30 -15.25
C THR A 105 -4.52 5.59 -16.56
N ASP A 106 -5.43 6.14 -17.36
CA ASP A 106 -5.77 5.64 -18.69
C ASP A 106 -5.69 6.78 -19.70
N ASP A 107 -4.93 6.58 -20.78
CA ASP A 107 -4.60 7.62 -21.78
C ASP A 107 -4.15 8.96 -21.15
N GLY A 108 -3.32 8.89 -20.10
CA GLY A 108 -2.81 10.06 -19.38
C GLY A 108 -3.84 10.81 -18.54
N ARG A 109 -5.03 10.23 -18.33
CA ARG A 109 -6.06 10.77 -17.45
C ARG A 109 -6.18 9.91 -16.20
N ASP A 110 -5.99 10.56 -15.06
CA ASP A 110 -6.18 9.90 -13.77
C ASP A 110 -7.67 9.74 -13.47
N PHE A 111 -8.02 8.57 -12.96
CA PHE A 111 -9.35 8.27 -12.46
C PHE A 111 -9.26 7.30 -11.31
N SER A 112 -10.36 7.17 -10.58
CA SER A 112 -10.48 6.18 -9.51
C SER A 112 -11.62 5.22 -9.79
N VAL A 113 -11.44 3.99 -9.33
CA VAL A 113 -12.49 2.98 -9.32
C VAL A 113 -12.98 2.86 -7.89
N ALA A 114 -14.28 3.10 -7.70
CA ALA A 114 -14.96 2.86 -6.42
C ALA A 114 -15.18 1.35 -6.25
N VAL A 115 -14.09 0.65 -5.96
CA VAL A 115 -14.15 -0.76 -5.61
C VAL A 115 -14.84 -0.90 -4.25
N GLU A 116 -15.82 -1.80 -4.14
CA GLU A 116 -16.45 -2.18 -2.88
C GLU A 116 -15.83 -3.50 -2.40
N PRO A 117 -14.67 -3.47 -1.72
CA PRO A 117 -13.95 -4.68 -1.37
C PRO A 117 -14.76 -5.56 -0.42
N GLU A 118 -14.96 -6.83 -0.79
CA GLU A 118 -15.63 -7.82 0.05
C GLU A 118 -14.76 -8.28 1.22
N ILE A 119 -13.45 -8.06 1.12
CA ILE A 119 -12.49 -8.29 2.20
C ILE A 119 -11.68 -7.02 2.38
N THR A 120 -11.66 -6.45 3.58
CA THR A 120 -10.74 -5.34 3.92
C THR A 120 -9.78 -5.75 5.04
N THR A 121 -8.53 -5.31 4.96
CA THR A 121 -7.49 -5.57 5.95
C THR A 121 -6.55 -4.37 6.09
N ASN A 122 -5.93 -4.20 7.27
CA ASN A 122 -4.76 -3.34 7.51
C ASN A 122 -3.48 -4.16 7.74
N ASP A 123 -3.53 -5.47 7.51
CA ASP A 123 -2.37 -6.35 7.61
C ASP A 123 -1.92 -6.76 6.20
N MET A 124 -0.73 -6.31 5.82
CA MET A 124 -0.14 -6.57 4.51
C MET A 124 0.20 -8.06 4.31
N ALA A 125 0.64 -8.74 5.36
CA ALA A 125 0.94 -10.17 5.30
C ALA A 125 -0.34 -11.00 5.12
N LEU A 126 -1.44 -10.58 5.74
CA LEU A 126 -2.76 -11.17 5.51
C LEU A 126 -3.26 -10.88 4.09
N MET A 127 -3.13 -9.65 3.59
CA MET A 127 -3.51 -9.26 2.23
C MET A 127 -2.81 -10.13 1.18
N VAL A 128 -1.49 -10.30 1.32
CA VAL A 128 -0.68 -11.19 0.49
C VAL A 128 -1.17 -12.63 0.53
N LYS A 129 -1.44 -13.18 1.72
CA LYS A 129 -1.93 -14.55 1.87
C LYS A 129 -3.28 -14.75 1.19
N LEU A 130 -4.20 -13.80 1.34
CA LEU A 130 -5.52 -13.81 0.69
C LEU A 130 -5.41 -13.77 -0.84
N ALA A 131 -4.56 -12.88 -1.38
CA ALA A 131 -4.32 -12.79 -2.81
C ALA A 131 -3.76 -14.11 -3.36
N CYS A 132 -2.74 -14.68 -2.72
CA CYS A 132 -2.15 -15.96 -3.12
C CYS A 132 -3.13 -17.15 -2.99
N ALA A 133 -4.06 -17.10 -2.04
CA ALA A 133 -5.10 -18.11 -1.89
C ALA A 133 -6.24 -17.98 -2.92
N GLY A 134 -6.19 -16.97 -3.80
CA GLY A 134 -7.23 -16.73 -4.80
C GLY A 134 -8.55 -16.23 -4.18
N ALA A 135 -8.46 -15.48 -3.08
CA ALA A 135 -9.62 -14.88 -2.43
C ALA A 135 -10.19 -13.67 -3.20
N GLY A 136 -9.39 -13.05 -4.05
CA GLY A 136 -9.77 -11.89 -4.85
C GLY A 136 -8.58 -11.23 -5.54
N ILE A 137 -8.84 -10.05 -6.08
CA ILE A 137 -7.86 -9.12 -6.67
C ILE A 137 -7.42 -8.13 -5.60
N SER A 138 -6.13 -7.82 -5.53
CA SER A 138 -5.57 -6.83 -4.61
C SER A 138 -4.83 -5.73 -5.37
N LEU A 139 -4.72 -4.56 -4.76
CA LEU A 139 -3.86 -3.47 -5.22
C LEU A 139 -2.88 -3.09 -4.10
N GLY A 140 -1.63 -2.82 -4.45
CA GLY A 140 -0.62 -2.34 -3.50
C GLY A 140 0.77 -2.22 -4.13
N MET A 141 1.79 -1.96 -3.33
CA MET A 141 3.15 -1.68 -3.81
C MET A 141 3.74 -2.86 -4.60
N GLU A 142 4.30 -2.58 -5.77
CA GLU A 142 4.94 -3.58 -6.64
C GLU A 142 5.98 -4.40 -5.90
N GLU A 143 6.84 -3.75 -5.11
CA GLU A 143 7.91 -4.40 -4.35
C GLU A 143 7.37 -5.46 -3.38
N THR A 144 6.18 -5.25 -2.81
CA THR A 144 5.54 -6.21 -1.91
C THR A 144 5.17 -7.51 -2.64
N PHE A 145 4.76 -7.41 -3.90
CA PHE A 145 4.24 -8.55 -4.67
C PHE A 145 5.26 -9.17 -5.62
N ARG A 146 6.31 -8.43 -6.00
CA ARG A 146 7.30 -8.86 -7.01
C ARG A 146 7.84 -10.28 -6.77
N PRO A 147 8.29 -10.67 -5.56
CA PRO A 147 8.79 -12.03 -5.34
C PRO A 147 7.73 -13.12 -5.61
N LEU A 148 6.45 -12.82 -5.38
CA LEU A 148 5.35 -13.76 -5.58
C LEU A 148 4.92 -13.83 -7.04
N VAL A 149 5.07 -12.73 -7.77
CA VAL A 149 4.88 -12.66 -9.22
C VAL A 149 5.98 -13.45 -9.92
N ASP A 150 7.24 -13.27 -9.51
CA ASP A 150 8.39 -14.01 -10.06
C ASP A 150 8.28 -15.52 -9.83
N GLN A 151 7.64 -15.92 -8.73
CA GLN A 151 7.34 -17.33 -8.41
C GLN A 151 6.10 -17.88 -9.12
N GLY A 152 5.37 -17.06 -9.90
CA GLY A 152 4.11 -17.44 -10.54
C GLY A 152 2.95 -17.69 -9.56
N ARG A 153 3.09 -17.29 -8.29
CA ARG A 153 2.03 -17.41 -7.28
C ARG A 153 0.98 -16.31 -7.42
N LEU A 154 1.40 -15.15 -7.93
CA LEU A 154 0.55 -14.04 -8.33
C LEU A 154 0.87 -13.68 -9.77
N VAL A 155 -0.05 -12.97 -10.41
CA VAL A 155 0.18 -12.29 -11.69
C VAL A 155 -0.26 -10.84 -11.56
N THR A 156 0.46 -9.95 -12.23
CA THR A 156 0.04 -8.56 -12.40
C THR A 156 -1.00 -8.46 -13.52
N LEU A 157 -1.93 -7.51 -13.38
CA LEU A 157 -2.93 -7.16 -14.38
C LEU A 157 -3.18 -5.65 -14.34
N LEU A 158 -3.82 -5.14 -15.41
CA LEU A 158 -4.31 -3.76 -15.58
C LEU A 158 -3.23 -2.67 -15.59
#